data_AF-A0A2Y9GE39-F1
#
_entry.id   AF-A0A2Y9GE39-F1
#
_cell.length_a   1.000
_cell.length_b   1.000
_cell.length_c   1.000
_cell.angle_alpha   90.00
_cell.angle_beta   90.00
_cell.angle_gamma   90.00
#
_symmetry.space_group_name_H-M   'P 1'
#
loop_
_entity.id
_entity.type
_entity.pdbx_description
1 polymer ?
#
loop_
_entity_poly.entity_id
_entity_poly.type
_entity_poly.pdbx_seq_one_letter_code
_entity_poly.pdbx_strand_id
1 'polypeptide(L)'
;MEDSQSEQQRIIRRHHREKKELQARIQAMKNSVPKSDKKRRKQLLLDVARLKAELEQKHQQELEKFRESFPDDSNLDSITEDLAKMNLENQPPRQSRAQRRREKRAALERERQERIAEAEMEHLASFRREEEEKLAAILGSKNLELKDIPADGHCMYRAIQDQLVFSVTVETLRSRTADYMRKHVDDFLPFFTDPDSSDAYSREEFLSYCDEIVRSPSWGGQLELRALSHVLQTPIEVIQADSPAVVIGGEYTRKPLTLVYLHYACNLGEHYNSVRPLEASAVGGAAPRLF
;
A
#
# COMPACT_ATOMS: atom_id res chain seq x y z
N MET A 1 -65.05 7.09 11.61
CA MET A 1 -63.87 7.52 12.39
C MET A 1 -62.56 7.04 11.73
N GLU A 2 -62.47 5.83 11.18
CA GLU A 2 -61.25 5.39 10.47
C GLU A 2 -61.04 6.09 9.11
N ASP A 3 -62.10 6.37 8.35
CA ASP A 3 -61.99 7.03 7.02
C ASP A 3 -61.52 8.49 7.09
N SER A 4 -61.98 9.26 8.10
CA SER A 4 -61.59 10.67 8.29
C SER A 4 -60.11 10.80 8.67
N GLN A 5 -59.62 9.90 9.53
CA GLN A 5 -58.20 9.85 9.91
C GLN A 5 -57.29 9.50 8.73
N SER A 6 -57.73 8.59 7.85
CA SER A 6 -56.99 8.21 6.63
C SER A 6 -56.89 9.35 5.62
N GLU A 7 -57.97 10.12 5.44
CA GLU A 7 -58.01 11.27 4.53
C GLU A 7 -57.15 12.44 5.03
N GLN A 8 -57.21 12.75 6.33
CA GLN A 8 -56.37 13.76 6.97
C GLN A 8 -54.87 13.46 6.80
N GLN A 9 -54.46 12.21 7.01
CA GLN A 9 -53.07 11.79 6.83
C GLN A 9 -52.59 11.97 5.38
N ARG A 10 -53.46 11.77 4.39
CA ARG A 10 -53.14 12.00 2.97
C ARG A 10 -52.92 13.48 2.67
N ILE A 11 -53.76 14.37 3.22
CA ILE A 11 -53.64 15.83 3.06
C ILE A 11 -52.30 16.31 3.64
N ILE A 12 -51.97 15.92 4.88
CA ILE A 12 -50.72 16.34 5.55
C ILE A 12 -49.48 15.84 4.78
N ARG A 13 -49.48 14.57 4.34
CA ARG A 13 -48.36 14.02 3.55
C ARG A 13 -48.17 14.77 2.23
N ARG A 14 -49.27 15.14 1.57
CA ARG A 14 -49.24 15.95 0.35
C ARG A 14 -48.69 17.35 0.63
N HIS A 15 -49.15 18.04 1.67
CA HIS A 15 -48.65 19.37 2.05
C HIS A 15 -47.14 19.36 2.31
N HIS A 16 -46.65 18.34 3.01
CA HIS A 16 -45.24 18.17 3.26
C HIS A 16 -44.42 17.99 1.97
N ARG A 17 -44.92 17.15 1.04
CA ARG A 17 -44.29 16.95 -0.27
C ARG A 17 -44.26 18.26 -1.08
N GLU A 18 -45.37 18.98 -1.14
CA GLU A 18 -45.46 20.26 -1.84
C GLU A 18 -44.53 21.32 -1.22
N LYS A 19 -44.41 21.38 0.11
CA LYS A 19 -43.44 22.27 0.80
C LYS A 19 -42.00 21.90 0.45
N LYS A 20 -41.65 20.62 0.35
CA LYS A 20 -40.30 20.14 -0.04
C LYS A 20 -39.98 20.46 -1.51
N GLU A 21 -40.93 20.23 -2.41
CA GLU A 21 -40.81 20.57 -3.84
C GLU A 21 -40.64 22.09 -4.04
N LEU A 22 -41.41 22.90 -3.29
CA LEU A 22 -41.27 24.36 -3.32
C LEU A 22 -39.88 24.81 -2.86
N GLN A 23 -39.33 24.23 -1.79
CA GLN A 23 -37.98 24.54 -1.33
C GLN A 23 -36.91 24.20 -2.38
N ALA A 24 -37.03 23.05 -3.05
CA ALA A 24 -36.13 22.68 -4.14
C ALA A 24 -36.21 23.67 -5.31
N ARG A 25 -37.42 24.09 -5.70
CA ARG A 25 -37.65 25.11 -6.72
C ARG A 25 -37.05 26.46 -6.33
N ILE A 26 -37.20 26.89 -5.08
CA ILE A 26 -36.59 28.13 -4.54
C ILE A 26 -35.06 28.04 -4.64
N GLN A 27 -34.47 26.90 -4.31
CA GLN A 27 -33.02 26.74 -4.39
C GLN A 27 -32.50 26.77 -5.83
N ALA A 28 -33.22 26.15 -6.77
CA ALA A 28 -32.90 26.22 -8.19
C ALA A 28 -32.98 27.66 -8.72
N MET A 29 -34.04 28.40 -8.38
CA MET A 29 -34.18 29.82 -8.73
C MET A 29 -33.04 30.66 -8.14
N LYS A 30 -32.64 30.41 -6.89
CA LYS A 30 -31.50 31.12 -6.26
C LYS A 30 -30.17 30.84 -6.93
N ASN A 31 -30.00 29.64 -7.49
CA ASN A 31 -28.79 29.25 -8.20
C ASN A 31 -28.74 29.83 -9.62
N SER A 32 -29.88 30.04 -10.28
CA SER A 32 -29.96 30.59 -11.65
C SER A 32 -29.73 32.11 -11.72
N VAL A 33 -29.79 32.81 -10.58
CA VAL A 33 -29.54 34.25 -10.50
C VAL A 33 -28.16 34.54 -9.86
N PRO A 34 -27.19 35.09 -10.63
CA PRO A 34 -25.87 35.46 -10.11
C PRO A 34 -25.95 36.42 -8.92
N LYS A 35 -24.95 36.36 -8.03
CA LYS A 35 -24.91 37.22 -6.83
C LYS A 35 -24.72 38.72 -7.14
N SER A 36 -24.21 39.06 -8.33
CA SER A 36 -23.91 40.43 -8.76
C SER A 36 -25.13 41.20 -9.26
N ASP A 37 -26.18 40.52 -9.75
CA ASP A 37 -27.36 41.17 -10.34
C ASP A 37 -28.41 41.52 -9.28
N LYS A 38 -28.27 42.73 -8.71
CA LYS A 38 -29.14 43.26 -7.65
C LYS A 38 -30.62 43.36 -8.08
N LYS A 39 -30.89 43.65 -9.36
CA LYS A 39 -32.25 43.84 -9.87
C LYS A 39 -32.99 42.50 -9.96
N ARG A 40 -32.37 41.49 -10.57
CA ARG A 40 -32.95 40.13 -10.64
C ARG A 40 -33.07 39.46 -9.28
N ARG A 41 -32.17 39.76 -8.34
CA ARG A 41 -32.26 39.33 -6.93
C ARG A 41 -33.49 39.87 -6.22
N LYS A 42 -33.79 41.16 -6.38
CA LYS A 42 -34.98 41.78 -5.77
C LYS A 42 -36.26 41.16 -6.34
N GLN A 43 -36.31 40.93 -7.65
CA GLN A 43 -37.43 40.24 -8.30
C GLN A 43 -37.60 38.81 -7.77
N LEU A 44 -36.50 38.06 -7.66
CA LEU A 44 -36.52 36.70 -7.14
C LEU A 44 -37.04 36.63 -5.70
N LEU A 45 -36.72 37.60 -4.85
CA LEU A 45 -37.25 37.63 -3.47
C LEU A 45 -38.77 37.82 -3.44
N LEU A 46 -39.30 38.69 -4.31
CA LEU A 46 -40.74 38.89 -4.45
C LEU A 46 -41.43 37.63 -4.97
N ASP A 47 -40.86 36.98 -6.00
CA ASP A 47 -41.41 35.74 -6.55
C ASP A 47 -41.39 34.60 -5.52
N VAL A 48 -40.33 34.49 -4.71
CA VAL A 48 -40.25 33.51 -3.62
C VAL A 48 -41.29 33.79 -2.53
N ALA A 49 -41.51 35.07 -2.18
CA ALA A 49 -42.53 35.45 -1.20
C ALA A 49 -43.94 35.11 -1.71
N ARG A 50 -44.23 35.44 -2.98
CA ARG A 50 -45.50 35.11 -3.64
C ARG A 50 -45.76 33.60 -3.64
N LEU A 51 -44.81 32.80 -4.14
CA LEU A 51 -44.96 31.34 -4.23
C LEU A 51 -45.15 30.67 -2.86
N LYS A 52 -44.52 31.21 -1.80
CA LYS A 52 -44.75 30.72 -0.43
C LYS A 52 -46.15 31.06 0.07
N ALA A 53 -46.61 32.29 -0.16
CA ALA A 53 -47.93 32.73 0.26
C ALA A 53 -49.04 31.95 -0.46
N GLU A 54 -48.90 31.74 -1.77
CA GLU A 54 -49.85 30.93 -2.57
C GLU A 54 -49.94 29.49 -2.04
N LEU A 55 -48.81 28.86 -1.71
CA LEU A 55 -48.82 27.49 -1.20
C LEU A 55 -49.45 27.41 0.19
N GLU A 56 -49.11 28.33 1.09
CA GLU A 56 -49.68 28.36 2.44
C GLU A 56 -51.18 28.64 2.41
N GLN A 57 -51.63 29.57 1.57
CA GLN A 57 -53.06 29.85 1.38
C GLN A 57 -53.80 28.62 0.86
N LYS A 58 -53.22 27.89 -0.10
CA LYS A 58 -53.81 26.65 -0.63
C LYS A 58 -53.93 25.58 0.46
N HIS A 59 -52.88 25.41 1.27
CA HIS A 59 -52.87 24.44 2.38
C HIS A 59 -53.90 24.80 3.44
N GLN A 60 -54.01 26.08 3.78
CA GLN A 60 -55.00 26.59 4.72
C GLN A 60 -56.44 26.32 4.23
N GLN A 61 -56.74 26.61 2.96
CA GLN A 61 -58.05 26.34 2.37
C GLN A 61 -58.38 24.84 2.32
N GLU A 62 -57.39 23.98 2.07
CA GLU A 62 -57.60 22.52 2.09
C GLU A 62 -57.91 22.01 3.50
N LEU A 63 -57.27 22.58 4.55
CA LEU A 63 -57.55 22.24 5.94
C LEU A 63 -58.91 22.79 6.42
N GLU A 64 -59.28 24.00 6.01
CA GLU A 64 -60.59 24.60 6.32
C GLU A 64 -61.74 23.79 5.70
N LYS A 65 -61.62 23.41 4.42
CA LYS A 65 -62.60 22.53 3.76
C LYS A 65 -62.70 21.17 4.44
N PHE A 66 -61.57 20.61 4.89
CA PHE A 66 -61.56 19.36 5.63
C PHE A 66 -62.27 19.52 7.00
N ARG A 67 -62.02 20.62 7.72
CA ARG A 67 -62.72 20.95 8.99
C ARG A 67 -64.22 21.16 8.81
N GLU A 68 -64.64 21.85 7.74
CA GLU A 68 -66.06 22.03 7.42
C GLU A 68 -66.76 20.71 7.11
N SER A 69 -66.03 19.74 6.55
CA SER A 69 -66.56 18.41 6.22
C SER A 69 -66.66 17.49 7.45
N PHE A 70 -65.92 17.78 8.54
CA PHE A 70 -65.86 16.96 9.75
C PHE A 70 -65.78 17.84 11.03
N PRO A 71 -66.91 18.34 11.56
CA PRO A 71 -66.93 19.35 12.62
C PRO A 71 -66.53 18.87 14.03
N ASP A 72 -66.47 17.56 14.29
CA ASP A 72 -66.48 16.98 15.65
C ASP A 72 -65.13 16.36 16.09
N ASP A 73 -64.05 16.53 15.31
CA ASP A 73 -62.75 15.92 15.60
C ASP A 73 -61.77 16.94 16.22
N SER A 74 -61.90 17.19 17.51
CA SER A 74 -61.06 18.12 18.30
C SER A 74 -59.64 17.59 18.58
N ASN A 75 -59.12 16.64 17.79
CA ASN A 75 -57.79 16.03 17.94
C ASN A 75 -56.83 16.42 16.80
N LEU A 76 -57.01 17.64 16.29
CA LEU A 76 -56.41 18.16 15.05
C LEU A 76 -54.93 18.57 15.17
N ASP A 77 -54.49 19.06 16.34
CA ASP A 77 -53.14 19.64 16.52
C ASP A 77 -52.06 18.61 16.92
N SER A 78 -52.45 17.51 17.56
CA SER A 78 -51.52 16.48 18.06
C SER A 78 -50.97 15.58 16.94
N ILE A 79 -51.84 15.15 16.02
CA ILE A 79 -51.49 14.23 14.91
C ILE A 79 -50.59 14.93 13.86
N THR A 80 -50.72 16.25 13.70
CA THR A 80 -49.90 17.05 12.79
C THR A 80 -48.44 17.14 13.23
N GLU A 81 -48.17 17.17 14.52
CA GLU A 81 -46.80 17.23 15.06
C GLU A 81 -46.09 15.87 14.98
N ASP A 82 -46.81 14.77 15.24
CA ASP A 82 -46.23 13.43 15.25
C ASP A 82 -45.94 12.87 13.85
N LEU A 83 -46.79 13.16 12.86
CA LEU A 83 -46.54 12.76 11.47
C LEU A 83 -45.40 13.58 10.81
N ALA A 84 -45.17 14.82 11.28
CA ALA A 84 -44.05 15.65 10.86
C ALA A 84 -42.69 15.09 11.33
N LYS A 85 -42.65 14.41 12.49
CA LYS A 85 -41.44 13.76 13.02
C LYS A 85 -41.09 12.47 12.27
N MET A 86 -42.07 11.62 11.94
CA MET A 86 -41.81 10.31 11.31
C MET A 86 -41.22 10.38 9.89
N ASN A 87 -41.42 11.47 9.14
CA ASN A 87 -40.87 11.61 7.78
C ASN A 87 -39.45 12.22 7.75
N LEU A 88 -38.95 12.71 8.89
CA LEU A 88 -37.59 13.25 9.04
C LEU A 88 -36.54 12.15 9.24
N GLU A 89 -36.92 11.00 9.80
CA GLU A 89 -36.00 9.89 10.11
C GLU A 89 -35.52 9.10 8.88
N ASN A 90 -36.22 9.20 7.75
CA ASN A 90 -35.88 8.47 6.51
C ASN A 90 -34.98 9.23 5.52
N GLN A 91 -34.28 10.29 5.95
CA GLN A 91 -33.29 10.97 5.10
C GLN A 91 -31.86 10.57 5.49
N PRO A 92 -31.03 10.12 4.53
CA PRO A 92 -29.62 9.88 4.81
C PRO A 92 -28.99 11.19 5.30
N PRO A 93 -28.11 11.15 6.32
CA PRO A 93 -27.55 12.36 6.92
C PRO A 93 -26.85 13.18 5.84
N ARG A 94 -27.30 14.43 5.66
CA ARG A 94 -26.70 15.36 4.70
C ARG A 94 -25.30 15.71 5.18
N GLN A 95 -24.29 15.11 4.55
CA GLN A 95 -22.89 15.44 4.78
C GLN A 95 -22.66 16.95 4.67
N SER A 96 -21.95 17.50 5.66
CA SER A 96 -21.71 18.94 5.71
C SER A 96 -20.83 19.39 4.53
N ARG A 97 -20.95 20.67 4.13
CA ARG A 97 -20.06 21.26 3.12
C ARG A 97 -18.59 21.19 3.52
N ALA A 98 -18.30 21.21 4.82
CA ALA A 98 -16.94 21.06 5.35
C ALA A 98 -16.42 19.63 5.18
N GLN A 99 -17.26 18.63 5.45
CA GLN A 99 -16.94 17.22 5.26
C GLN A 99 -16.65 16.88 3.79
N ARG A 100 -17.52 17.30 2.85
CA ARG A 100 -17.28 17.10 1.41
C ARG A 100 -15.98 17.77 0.90
N ARG A 101 -15.59 18.90 1.50
CA ARG A 101 -14.30 19.57 1.18
C ARG A 101 -13.10 18.79 1.71
N ARG A 102 -13.19 18.23 2.93
CA ARG A 102 -12.13 17.40 3.52
C ARG A 102 -11.95 16.10 2.73
N GLU A 103 -13.05 15.43 2.41
CA GLU A 103 -13.04 14.20 1.60
C GLU A 103 -12.45 14.44 0.21
N LYS A 104 -12.82 15.55 -0.46
CA LYS A 104 -12.20 15.92 -1.74
C LYS A 104 -10.69 16.17 -1.63
N ARG A 105 -10.24 16.85 -0.57
CA ARG A 105 -8.80 17.09 -0.34
C ARG A 105 -8.05 15.77 -0.06
N ALA A 106 -8.63 14.90 0.76
CA ALA A 106 -8.06 13.60 1.08
C ALA A 106 -8.02 12.67 -0.15
N ALA A 107 -9.01 12.74 -1.05
CA ALA A 107 -9.00 12.00 -2.30
C ALA A 107 -7.89 12.49 -3.25
N LEU A 108 -7.72 13.82 -3.39
CA LEU A 108 -6.65 14.40 -4.20
C LEU A 108 -5.25 14.08 -3.65
N GLU A 109 -5.09 14.04 -2.32
CA GLU A 109 -3.81 13.65 -1.71
C GLU A 109 -3.53 12.16 -1.94
N ARG A 110 -4.52 11.28 -1.78
CA ARG A 110 -4.37 9.86 -2.12
C ARG A 110 -4.01 9.64 -3.58
N GLU A 111 -4.70 10.31 -4.51
CA GLU A 111 -4.38 10.24 -5.93
C GLU A 111 -2.96 10.76 -6.24
N ARG A 112 -2.51 11.80 -5.53
CA ARG A 112 -1.13 12.30 -5.63
C ARG A 112 -0.12 11.28 -5.10
N GLN A 113 -0.39 10.68 -3.94
CA GLN A 113 0.45 9.65 -3.34
C GLN A 113 0.52 8.40 -4.23
N GLU A 114 -0.61 7.98 -4.80
CA GLU A 114 -0.69 6.86 -5.74
C GLU A 114 0.16 7.14 -6.99
N ARG A 115 0.07 8.35 -7.58
CA ARG A 115 0.93 8.73 -8.71
C ARG A 115 2.43 8.74 -8.38
N ILE A 116 2.79 9.19 -7.19
CA ILE A 116 4.19 9.21 -6.75
C ILE A 116 4.69 7.77 -6.56
N ALA A 117 3.92 6.93 -5.87
CA ALA A 117 4.26 5.53 -5.65
C ALA A 117 4.38 4.75 -6.98
N GLU A 118 3.48 5.01 -7.95
CA GLU A 118 3.55 4.39 -9.28
C GLU A 118 4.82 4.80 -10.03
N ALA A 119 5.17 6.09 -10.03
CA ALA A 119 6.41 6.57 -10.65
C ALA A 119 7.67 6.01 -9.96
N GLU A 120 7.68 5.90 -8.64
CA GLU A 120 8.77 5.27 -7.87
C GLU A 120 8.90 3.78 -8.20
N MET A 121 7.78 3.05 -8.33
CA MET A 121 7.79 1.64 -8.74
C MET A 121 8.33 1.46 -10.16
N GLU A 122 7.94 2.31 -11.11
CA GLU A 122 8.44 2.25 -12.48
C GLU A 122 9.96 2.53 -12.54
N HIS A 123 10.43 3.50 -11.76
CA HIS A 123 11.84 3.84 -11.65
C HIS A 123 12.67 2.71 -11.01
N LEU A 124 12.16 2.05 -9.95
CA LEU A 124 12.80 0.86 -9.39
C LEU A 124 12.82 -0.30 -10.38
N ALA A 125 11.74 -0.48 -11.16
CA ALA A 125 11.69 -1.51 -12.20
C ALA A 125 12.65 -1.25 -13.36
N SER A 126 12.98 0.02 -13.67
CA SER A 126 14.04 0.33 -14.64
C SER A 126 15.41 -0.06 -14.12
N PHE A 127 15.74 0.26 -12.86
CA PHE A 127 17.04 -0.12 -12.28
C PHE A 127 17.21 -1.63 -12.19
N ARG A 128 16.15 -2.36 -11.80
CA ARG A 128 16.19 -3.83 -11.77
C ARG A 128 16.53 -4.41 -13.15
N ARG A 129 15.89 -3.94 -14.22
CA ARG A 129 16.17 -4.43 -15.58
C ARG A 129 17.60 -4.14 -16.00
N GLU A 130 18.09 -2.93 -15.73
CA GLU A 130 19.48 -2.55 -16.02
C GLU A 130 20.49 -3.42 -15.25
N GLU A 131 20.22 -3.69 -13.97
CA GLU A 131 21.02 -4.57 -13.11
C GLU A 131 21.05 -6.02 -13.65
N GLU A 132 19.88 -6.57 -14.01
CA GLU A 132 19.76 -7.92 -14.58
C GLU A 132 20.50 -8.05 -15.91
N GLU A 133 20.41 -7.05 -16.80
CA GLU A 133 21.12 -7.04 -18.10
C GLU A 133 22.63 -7.00 -17.92
N LYS A 134 23.14 -6.15 -17.01
CA LYS A 134 24.58 -6.08 -16.69
C LYS A 134 25.08 -7.39 -16.11
N LEU A 135 24.35 -7.97 -15.15
CA LEU A 135 24.72 -9.25 -14.55
C LEU A 135 24.69 -10.39 -15.56
N ALA A 136 23.71 -10.45 -16.45
CA ALA A 136 23.66 -11.44 -17.51
C ALA A 136 24.91 -11.36 -18.41
N ALA A 137 25.37 -10.16 -18.75
CA ALA A 137 26.60 -9.97 -19.51
C ALA A 137 27.85 -10.44 -18.74
N ILE A 138 27.98 -10.08 -17.45
CA ILE A 138 29.10 -10.49 -16.59
C ILE A 138 29.14 -12.01 -16.44
N LEU A 139 28.00 -12.64 -16.12
CA LEU A 139 27.87 -14.09 -15.95
C LEU A 139 28.15 -14.84 -17.26
N GLY A 140 27.63 -14.34 -18.37
CA GLY A 140 27.88 -14.88 -19.70
C GLY A 140 29.37 -14.92 -20.05
N SER A 141 30.13 -13.86 -19.73
CA SER A 141 31.59 -13.84 -19.95
C SER A 141 32.35 -14.90 -19.12
N LYS A 142 31.75 -15.37 -18.01
CA LYS A 142 32.29 -16.40 -17.12
C LYS A 142 31.73 -17.81 -17.43
N ASN A 143 30.91 -17.99 -18.46
CA ASN A 143 30.16 -19.22 -18.74
C ASN A 143 29.29 -19.67 -17.55
N LEU A 144 28.66 -18.71 -16.88
CA LEU A 144 27.75 -18.93 -15.77
C LEU A 144 26.36 -18.39 -16.13
N GLU A 145 25.34 -18.92 -15.48
CA GLU A 145 23.99 -18.36 -15.48
C GLU A 145 23.48 -18.19 -14.04
N LEU A 146 22.59 -17.21 -13.86
CA LEU A 146 21.97 -16.93 -12.57
C LEU A 146 21.07 -18.10 -12.16
N LYS A 147 21.11 -18.46 -10.87
CA LYS A 147 20.19 -19.41 -10.28
C LYS A 147 19.44 -18.76 -9.12
N ASP A 148 18.15 -18.58 -9.33
CA ASP A 148 17.29 -17.91 -8.37
C ASP A 148 17.16 -18.68 -7.06
N ILE A 149 17.34 -17.95 -5.97
CA ILE A 149 17.15 -18.38 -4.59
C ILE A 149 15.91 -17.67 -4.05
N PRO A 150 15.06 -18.35 -3.24
CA PRO A 150 13.90 -17.71 -2.64
C PRO A 150 14.25 -16.40 -1.90
N ALA A 151 13.47 -15.35 -2.16
CA ALA A 151 13.58 -14.04 -1.51
C ALA A 151 13.07 -14.10 -0.06
N ASP A 152 13.83 -14.76 0.81
CA ASP A 152 13.63 -14.81 2.26
C ASP A 152 14.88 -14.29 2.98
N GLY A 153 14.78 -14.11 4.29
CA GLY A 153 15.94 -13.70 5.09
C GLY A 153 17.07 -14.73 5.18
N HIS A 154 16.97 -15.85 4.48
CA HIS A 154 18.01 -16.88 4.40
C HIS A 154 18.73 -16.89 3.05
N CYS A 155 18.41 -15.98 2.12
CA CYS A 155 18.92 -15.99 0.74
C CYS A 155 20.45 -16.19 0.64
N MET A 156 21.24 -15.42 1.40
CA MET A 156 22.70 -15.56 1.42
C MET A 156 23.17 -16.97 1.82
N TYR A 157 22.59 -17.53 2.89
CA TYR A 157 22.93 -18.87 3.36
C TYR A 157 22.47 -19.95 2.40
N ARG A 158 21.30 -19.79 1.77
CA ARG A 158 20.79 -20.70 0.73
C ARG A 158 21.66 -20.66 -0.53
N ALA A 159 22.14 -19.48 -0.93
CA ALA A 159 23.04 -19.33 -2.06
C ALA A 159 24.38 -20.06 -1.81
N ILE A 160 24.95 -19.91 -0.60
CA ILE A 160 26.12 -20.68 -0.18
C ILE A 160 25.83 -22.19 -0.14
N GLN A 161 24.73 -22.60 0.48
CA GLN A 161 24.29 -23.99 0.55
C GLN A 161 24.22 -24.62 -0.84
N ASP A 162 23.70 -23.89 -1.82
CA ASP A 162 23.55 -24.34 -3.20
C ASP A 162 24.89 -24.53 -3.94
N GLN A 163 25.90 -23.73 -3.60
CA GLN A 163 27.26 -23.85 -4.17
C GLN A 163 28.07 -25.00 -3.55
N LEU A 164 27.65 -25.54 -2.40
CA LEU A 164 28.37 -26.60 -1.71
C LEU A 164 28.08 -27.98 -2.31
N VAL A 165 29.12 -28.79 -2.45
CA VAL A 165 29.03 -30.17 -2.98
C VAL A 165 28.46 -31.17 -1.97
N PHE A 166 28.34 -30.79 -0.69
CA PHE A 166 27.85 -31.63 0.39
C PHE A 166 26.58 -31.05 0.98
N SER A 167 25.72 -31.92 1.49
CA SER A 167 24.48 -31.49 2.15
C SER A 167 24.78 -30.85 3.51
N VAL A 168 24.29 -29.63 3.69
CA VAL A 168 24.32 -28.87 4.94
C VAL A 168 23.02 -28.10 5.04
N THR A 169 22.50 -27.87 6.26
CA THR A 169 21.29 -27.06 6.44
C THR A 169 21.63 -25.59 6.65
N VAL A 170 20.67 -24.70 6.36
CA VAL A 170 20.81 -23.25 6.61
C VAL A 170 21.08 -22.98 8.08
N GLU A 171 20.40 -23.68 8.98
CA GLU A 171 20.58 -23.57 10.44
C GLU A 171 22.00 -23.93 10.84
N THR A 172 22.56 -24.99 10.23
CA THR A 172 23.95 -25.40 10.48
C THR A 172 24.93 -24.32 10.02
N LEU A 173 24.71 -23.72 8.85
CA LEU A 173 25.55 -22.61 8.36
C LEU A 173 25.46 -21.39 9.29
N ARG A 174 24.25 -21.02 9.74
CA ARG A 174 24.03 -19.92 10.69
C ARG A 174 24.74 -20.16 12.02
N SER A 175 24.57 -21.34 12.61
CA SER A 175 25.24 -21.72 13.85
C SER A 175 26.76 -21.66 13.72
N ARG A 176 27.33 -22.22 12.64
CA ARG A 176 28.79 -22.16 12.42
C ARG A 176 29.31 -20.74 12.21
N THR A 177 28.53 -19.89 11.54
CA THR A 177 28.87 -18.47 11.34
C THR A 177 28.95 -17.75 12.67
N ALA A 178 27.89 -17.83 13.48
CA ALA A 178 27.84 -17.23 14.81
C ALA A 178 28.94 -17.77 15.73
N ASP A 179 29.16 -19.09 15.75
CA ASP A 179 30.22 -19.70 16.57
C ASP A 179 31.62 -19.25 16.15
N TYR A 180 31.86 -19.04 14.85
CA TYR A 180 33.12 -18.52 14.37
C TYR A 180 33.33 -17.07 14.83
N MET A 181 32.32 -16.21 14.63
CA MET A 181 32.35 -14.81 15.03
C MET A 181 32.56 -14.65 16.55
N ARG A 182 31.87 -15.44 17.38
CA ARG A 182 32.08 -15.44 18.85
C ARG A 182 33.50 -15.82 19.28
N LYS A 183 34.17 -16.70 18.53
CA LYS A 183 35.55 -17.14 18.83
C LYS A 183 36.61 -16.13 18.37
N HIS A 184 36.25 -15.22 17.47
CA HIS A 184 37.17 -14.28 16.83
C HIS A 184 36.65 -12.84 16.99
N VAL A 185 36.15 -12.49 18.19
CA VAL A 185 35.47 -11.21 18.45
C VAL A 185 36.25 -10.01 17.93
N ASP A 186 37.57 -10.00 18.17
CA ASP A 186 38.43 -8.85 17.83
C ASP A 186 38.55 -8.62 16.31
N ASP A 187 38.27 -9.64 15.50
CA ASP A 187 38.30 -9.55 14.03
C ASP A 187 37.00 -9.00 13.44
N PHE A 188 35.90 -9.02 14.21
CA PHE A 188 34.56 -8.64 13.73
C PHE A 188 34.00 -7.41 14.44
N LEU A 189 34.14 -7.32 15.77
CA LEU A 189 33.58 -6.26 16.61
C LEU A 189 33.90 -4.83 16.12
N PRO A 190 35.12 -4.52 15.62
CA PRO A 190 35.44 -3.18 15.14
C PRO A 190 34.58 -2.68 13.96
N PHE A 191 33.86 -3.58 13.28
CA PHE A 191 32.98 -3.24 12.16
C PHE A 191 31.51 -3.03 12.57
N PHE A 192 31.17 -3.15 13.85
CA PHE A 192 29.82 -2.93 14.36
C PHE A 192 29.69 -1.55 15.02
N THR A 193 28.74 -0.75 14.53
CA THR A 193 28.40 0.59 15.03
C THR A 193 26.90 0.76 15.16
N ASP A 194 26.46 1.42 16.21
CA ASP A 194 25.05 1.76 16.42
C ASP A 194 24.56 2.76 15.35
N PRO A 195 23.47 2.47 14.63
CA PRO A 195 22.96 3.36 13.58
C PRO A 195 22.51 4.73 14.08
N ASP A 196 22.06 4.83 15.33
CA ASP A 196 21.45 6.03 15.90
C ASP A 196 22.46 6.85 16.71
N SER A 197 23.38 6.19 17.42
CA SER A 197 24.37 6.86 18.28
C SER A 197 25.76 6.99 17.65
N SER A 198 26.04 6.28 16.54
CA SER A 198 27.37 6.17 15.92
C SER A 198 28.44 5.61 16.87
N ASP A 199 28.07 5.08 18.03
CA ASP A 199 29.00 4.45 18.96
C ASP A 199 29.35 3.04 18.49
N ALA A 200 30.55 2.57 18.85
CA ALA A 200 30.93 1.19 18.60
C ALA A 200 30.12 0.24 19.48
N TYR A 201 29.76 -0.92 18.94
CA TYR A 201 29.09 -1.95 19.73
C TYR A 201 29.96 -2.38 20.92
N SER A 202 29.32 -2.64 22.05
CA SER A 202 29.89 -3.39 23.16
C SER A 202 30.08 -4.86 22.79
N ARG A 203 30.89 -5.55 23.58
CA ARG A 203 31.08 -7.00 23.43
C ARG A 203 29.76 -7.75 23.63
N GLU A 204 28.94 -7.30 24.57
CA GLU A 204 27.65 -7.90 24.91
C GLU A 204 26.65 -7.75 23.76
N GLU A 205 26.57 -6.59 23.13
CA GLU A 205 25.72 -6.35 21.95
C GLU A 205 26.13 -7.20 20.76
N PHE A 206 27.44 -7.33 20.51
CA PHE A 206 27.96 -8.23 19.48
C PHE A 206 27.63 -9.71 19.74
N LEU A 207 27.70 -10.16 21.00
CA LEU A 207 27.29 -11.52 21.36
C LEU A 207 25.78 -11.72 21.15
N SER A 208 24.97 -10.70 21.43
CA SER A 208 23.53 -10.71 21.12
C SER A 208 23.29 -10.82 19.61
N TYR A 209 24.03 -10.06 18.80
CA TYR A 209 23.98 -10.18 17.33
C TYR A 209 24.31 -11.61 16.85
N CYS A 210 25.33 -12.24 17.45
CA CYS A 210 25.65 -13.65 17.14
C CYS A 210 24.51 -14.61 17.50
N ASP A 211 23.75 -14.34 18.56
CA ASP A 211 22.54 -15.12 18.90
C ASP A 211 21.42 -14.88 17.88
N GLU A 212 21.25 -13.64 17.42
CA GLU A 212 20.27 -13.27 16.39
C GLU A 212 20.53 -13.92 15.04
N ILE A 213 21.78 -14.06 14.62
CA ILE A 213 22.15 -14.84 13.41
C ILE A 213 21.54 -16.24 13.44
N VAL A 214 21.50 -16.88 14.61
CA VAL A 214 20.99 -18.25 14.76
C VAL A 214 19.47 -18.27 14.89
N ARG A 215 18.90 -17.34 15.66
CA ARG A 215 17.48 -17.35 16.05
C ARG A 215 16.55 -16.69 15.05
N SER A 216 17.06 -15.80 14.22
CA SER A 216 16.25 -14.99 13.30
C SER A 216 16.67 -15.20 11.85
N PRO A 217 15.74 -15.03 10.89
CA PRO A 217 16.07 -14.90 9.48
C PRO A 217 16.62 -13.50 9.18
N SER A 218 17.52 -12.97 10.00
CA SER A 218 18.21 -11.71 9.70
C SER A 218 19.04 -11.87 8.43
N TRP A 219 19.04 -10.82 7.61
CA TRP A 219 19.84 -10.78 6.39
C TRP A 219 21.33 -10.84 6.77
N GLY A 220 22.06 -11.73 6.11
CA GLY A 220 23.52 -11.79 6.25
C GLY A 220 24.19 -10.90 5.22
N GLY A 221 25.36 -10.38 5.56
CA GLY A 221 26.16 -9.53 4.70
C GLY A 221 27.63 -9.94 4.66
N GLN A 222 28.49 -8.95 4.45
CA GLN A 222 29.92 -9.17 4.24
C GLN A 222 30.62 -9.84 5.43
N LEU A 223 30.24 -9.51 6.67
CA LEU A 223 30.86 -10.07 7.87
C LEU A 223 30.52 -11.56 8.01
N GLU A 224 29.28 -11.95 7.75
CA GLU A 224 28.86 -13.35 7.78
C GLU A 224 29.52 -14.14 6.65
N LEU A 225 29.65 -13.55 5.45
CA LEU A 225 30.42 -14.17 4.35
C LEU A 225 31.90 -14.35 4.72
N ARG A 226 32.52 -13.38 5.41
CA ARG A 226 33.90 -13.51 5.92
C ARG A 226 34.03 -14.67 6.90
N ALA A 227 33.13 -14.77 7.86
CA ALA A 227 33.09 -15.88 8.80
C ALA A 227 32.86 -17.23 8.09
N LEU A 228 31.92 -17.30 7.15
CA LEU A 228 31.65 -18.51 6.35
C LEU A 228 32.83 -18.92 5.50
N SER A 229 33.55 -17.98 4.90
CA SER A 229 34.77 -18.28 4.14
C SER A 229 35.82 -18.96 5.01
N HIS A 230 36.01 -18.48 6.26
CA HIS A 230 36.88 -19.14 7.23
C HIS A 230 36.36 -20.51 7.67
N VAL A 231 35.07 -20.64 7.97
CA VAL A 231 34.45 -21.93 8.36
C VAL A 231 34.60 -22.98 7.26
N LEU A 232 34.41 -22.59 6.01
CA LEU A 232 34.46 -23.47 4.83
C LEU A 232 35.87 -23.60 4.27
N GLN A 233 36.82 -22.79 4.73
CA GLN A 233 38.20 -22.68 4.22
C GLN A 233 38.22 -22.53 2.70
N THR A 234 37.31 -21.69 2.18
CA THR A 234 37.05 -21.55 0.74
C THR A 234 36.76 -20.09 0.42
N PRO A 235 37.33 -19.52 -0.66
CA PRO A 235 37.01 -18.17 -1.07
C PRO A 235 35.54 -18.04 -1.50
N ILE A 236 34.98 -16.85 -1.36
CA ILE A 236 33.63 -16.52 -1.85
C ILE A 236 33.77 -15.32 -2.79
N GLU A 237 33.39 -15.50 -4.05
CA GLU A 237 33.31 -14.44 -5.06
C GLU A 237 31.87 -13.93 -5.13
N VAL A 238 31.67 -12.63 -4.88
CA VAL A 238 30.37 -11.96 -4.99
C VAL A 238 30.38 -11.08 -6.23
N ILE A 239 29.53 -11.41 -7.19
CA ILE A 239 29.35 -10.66 -8.45
C ILE A 239 28.19 -9.68 -8.26
N GLN A 240 28.37 -8.44 -8.71
CA GLN A 240 27.38 -7.35 -8.66
C GLN A 240 27.44 -6.53 -9.96
N ALA A 241 26.38 -5.78 -10.28
CA ALA A 241 26.26 -5.12 -11.58
C ALA A 241 27.20 -3.93 -11.78
N ASP A 242 27.27 -3.03 -10.79
CA ASP A 242 27.91 -1.71 -10.94
C ASP A 242 29.31 -1.62 -10.37
N SER A 243 29.88 -2.74 -9.89
CA SER A 243 31.20 -2.77 -9.28
C SER A 243 31.93 -4.08 -9.54
N PRO A 244 33.28 -4.08 -9.49
CA PRO A 244 34.05 -5.32 -9.61
C PRO A 244 33.60 -6.39 -8.61
N ALA A 245 33.76 -7.65 -9.02
CA ALA A 245 33.48 -8.77 -8.13
C ALA A 245 34.36 -8.70 -6.88
N VAL A 246 33.74 -8.90 -5.71
CA VAL A 246 34.43 -8.88 -4.42
C VAL A 246 34.82 -10.31 -4.07
N VAL A 247 36.09 -10.54 -3.78
CA VAL A 247 36.58 -11.86 -3.34
C VAL A 247 36.89 -11.81 -1.85
N ILE A 248 36.12 -12.58 -1.08
CA ILE A 248 36.29 -12.75 0.36
C ILE A 248 37.03 -14.06 0.60
N GLY A 249 38.03 -14.05 1.49
CA GLY A 249 38.78 -15.26 1.80
C GLY A 249 39.87 -15.59 0.79
N GLY A 250 40.50 -14.57 0.18
CA GLY A 250 41.57 -14.75 -0.80
C GLY A 250 42.82 -15.48 -0.26
N GLU A 251 42.93 -15.66 1.06
CA GLU A 251 43.92 -16.52 1.70
C GLU A 251 43.73 -18.02 1.41
N TYR A 252 42.55 -18.43 0.93
CA TYR A 252 42.24 -19.81 0.59
C TYR A 252 42.46 -20.10 -0.90
N THR A 253 42.93 -21.30 -1.21
CA THR A 253 43.31 -21.70 -2.58
C THR A 253 42.27 -22.58 -3.28
N ARG A 254 41.18 -22.93 -2.60
CA ARG A 254 40.09 -23.71 -3.18
C ARG A 254 39.35 -22.93 -4.26
N LYS A 255 38.64 -23.64 -5.14
CA LYS A 255 37.73 -23.00 -6.10
C LYS A 255 36.71 -22.13 -5.34
N PRO A 256 36.55 -20.84 -5.68
CA PRO A 256 35.60 -19.98 -5.00
C PRO A 256 34.16 -20.47 -5.11
N LEU A 257 33.37 -20.24 -4.07
CA LEU A 257 31.91 -20.25 -4.17
C LEU A 257 31.48 -18.94 -4.83
N THR A 258 30.67 -18.99 -5.88
CA THR A 258 30.27 -17.79 -6.61
C THR A 258 28.81 -17.44 -6.28
N LEU A 259 28.61 -16.23 -5.78
CA LEU A 259 27.30 -15.65 -5.50
C LEU A 259 27.05 -14.46 -6.41
N VAL A 260 25.77 -14.14 -6.62
CA VAL A 260 25.34 -12.90 -7.27
C VAL A 260 24.58 -12.08 -6.25
N TYR A 261 24.96 -10.82 -6.11
CA TYR A 261 24.31 -9.84 -5.27
C TYR A 261 23.53 -8.85 -6.13
N LEU A 262 22.27 -8.64 -5.76
CA LEU A 262 21.32 -7.78 -6.44
C LEU A 262 20.84 -6.70 -5.48
N HIS A 263 20.91 -5.44 -5.87
CA HIS A 263 20.42 -4.30 -5.11
C HIS A 263 18.89 -4.11 -5.26
N TYR A 264 18.33 -4.45 -6.43
CA TYR A 264 16.94 -4.11 -6.78
C TYR A 264 16.03 -5.34 -6.99
N ALA A 265 16.51 -6.55 -6.67
CA ALA A 265 15.81 -7.81 -6.93
C ALA A 265 14.43 -7.92 -6.27
N CYS A 266 14.28 -7.41 -5.05
CA CYS A 266 13.07 -7.62 -4.26
C CYS A 266 12.38 -6.30 -3.92
N ASN A 267 11.06 -6.36 -3.70
CA ASN A 267 10.32 -5.23 -3.09
C ASN A 267 10.86 -4.88 -1.69
N LEU A 268 11.65 -5.77 -1.09
CA LEU A 268 12.31 -5.63 0.20
C LEU A 268 13.77 -5.12 0.09
N GLY A 269 14.32 -4.98 -1.11
CA GLY A 269 15.70 -4.53 -1.34
C GLY A 269 16.65 -5.64 -1.79
N GLU A 270 17.83 -5.66 -1.16
CA GLU A 270 19.02 -6.44 -1.52
C GLU A 270 18.80 -7.97 -1.43
N HIS A 271 19.46 -8.74 -2.31
CA HIS A 271 19.27 -10.19 -2.37
C HIS A 271 20.50 -10.94 -2.89
N TYR A 272 20.70 -12.17 -2.42
CA TYR A 272 21.75 -13.07 -2.90
C TYR A 272 21.16 -14.25 -3.67
N ASN A 273 21.73 -14.51 -4.85
CA ASN A 273 21.45 -15.65 -5.69
C ASN A 273 22.70 -16.52 -5.87
N SER A 274 22.46 -17.77 -6.28
CA SER A 274 23.52 -18.71 -6.66
C SER A 274 23.81 -18.58 -8.16
N VAL A 275 24.84 -19.27 -8.63
CA VAL A 275 25.11 -19.44 -10.06
C VAL A 275 25.19 -20.93 -10.41
N ARG A 276 24.96 -21.25 -11.67
CA ARG A 276 25.27 -22.58 -12.21
C ARG A 276 26.05 -22.45 -13.51
N PRO A 277 26.84 -23.46 -13.91
CA PRO A 277 27.49 -23.47 -15.21
C PRO A 277 26.46 -23.29 -16.31
N LEU A 278 26.75 -22.42 -17.29
CA LEU A 278 25.94 -22.31 -18.48
C LEU A 278 26.01 -23.65 -19.21
N GLU A 279 24.88 -24.39 -19.26
CA GLU A 279 24.80 -25.64 -19.99
C GLU A 279 25.25 -25.37 -21.43
N ALA A 280 26.38 -25.96 -21.83
CA ALA A 280 26.77 -25.94 -23.23
C ALA A 280 25.62 -26.63 -23.98
N SER A 281 24.87 -25.87 -24.77
CA SER A 281 23.92 -26.45 -25.71
C SER A 281 24.69 -27.54 -26.46
N ALA A 282 24.35 -28.80 -26.17
CA ALA A 282 24.83 -29.95 -26.91
C ALA A 282 24.20 -29.84 -28.30
N VAL A 283 24.77 -28.96 -29.13
CA VAL A 283 24.60 -29.01 -30.56
C VAL A 283 25.23 -30.34 -30.94
N GLY A 284 24.36 -31.32 -31.21
CA GLY A 284 24.74 -32.64 -31.69
C GLY A 284 25.46 -32.51 -33.03
N GLY A 285 26.77 -32.21 -32.95
CA GLY A 285 27.70 -32.44 -34.02
C GLY A 285 27.89 -33.94 -34.13
N ALA A 286 27.08 -34.58 -34.97
CA ALA A 286 27.33 -35.94 -35.42
C ALA A 286 28.79 -36.02 -35.88
N ALA A 287 29.60 -36.80 -35.16
CA ALA A 287 30.96 -37.08 -35.55
C ALA A 287 30.96 -37.63 -36.99
N PRO A 288 31.83 -37.16 -37.89
CA PRO A 288 31.91 -37.70 -39.23
C PRO A 288 32.37 -39.15 -39.09
N ARG A 289 31.56 -40.08 -39.60
CA ARG A 289 31.95 -41.47 -39.77
C ARG A 289 33.11 -41.48 -40.77
N LEU A 290 34.32 -41.68 -40.26
CA LEU A 290 35.45 -42.09 -41.09
C LEU A 290 35.24 -43.55 -41.46
N PHE A 291 35.35 -43.80 -42.77
CA PHE A 291 35.40 -45.12 -43.38
C PHE A 291 36.61 -45.91 -42.88
#